data_AF-A0A9N9NUB9-F1
#
_entry.id   AF-A0A9N9NUB9-F1
#
_cell.length_a   1.000
_cell.length_b   1.000
_cell.length_c   1.000
_cell.angle_alpha   90.00
_cell.angle_beta   90.00
_cell.angle_gamma   90.00
#
_symmetry.space_group_name_H-M   'P 1'
#
loop_
_entity.id
_entity.type
_entity.pdbx_description
1 polymer ?
#
loop_
_entity_poly.entity_id
_entity_poly.type
_entity_poly.pdbx_seq_one_letter_code
_entity_poly.pdbx_strand_id
1 'polypeptide(L)'
;QIISFLNCTTVPMSGVANTFSDSLPSVENVMKWKRKEVLDFLQENKEVLNIEPSDIKIIEDNRVAGLVFLGLTEQKLVNPPYNLLGGPAGAIANLVKRINDKGQ
;
A
#
# COMPACT_ATOMS: atom_id res chain seq x y z
N GLN A 1 54.21 -14.49 7.28
CA GLN A 1 53.37 -13.27 7.44
C GLN A 1 51.97 -13.64 6.96
N ILE A 2 51.09 -14.04 7.88
CA ILE A 2 49.98 -13.26 8.46
C ILE A 2 48.94 -12.79 7.42
N ILE A 3 47.88 -13.62 7.30
CA ILE A 3 46.43 -13.38 7.18
C ILE A 3 45.92 -12.07 6.55
N SER A 4 45.00 -12.19 5.59
CA SER A 4 43.73 -11.44 5.62
C SER A 4 42.62 -12.24 4.93
N PHE A 5 41.84 -12.94 5.75
CA PHE A 5 40.49 -13.36 5.37
C PHE A 5 39.65 -12.09 5.40
N LEU A 6 39.11 -11.67 4.25
CA LEU A 6 38.02 -10.72 4.27
C LEU A 6 36.81 -11.44 4.84
N ASN A 7 36.51 -11.08 6.09
CA ASN A 7 35.28 -11.40 6.79
C ASN A 7 34.08 -11.09 5.89
N CYS A 8 33.47 -12.13 5.31
CA CYS A 8 32.10 -12.06 4.87
C CYS A 8 31.23 -12.10 6.14
N THR A 9 31.13 -10.95 6.81
CA THR A 9 30.14 -10.75 7.87
C THR A 9 28.77 -10.85 7.24
N THR A 10 28.13 -11.97 7.53
CA THR A 10 26.69 -12.22 7.52
C THR A 10 25.91 -10.93 7.79
N VAL A 11 25.17 -10.44 6.78
CA VAL A 11 23.91 -9.76 7.10
C VAL A 11 22.97 -10.89 7.49
N PRO A 12 22.47 -10.94 8.74
CA PRO A 12 21.41 -11.87 9.04
C PRO A 12 20.22 -11.43 8.17
N MET A 13 19.81 -12.33 7.28
CA MET A 13 18.49 -12.31 6.65
C MET A 13 17.47 -12.59 7.76
N SER A 14 17.39 -11.68 8.72
CA SER A 14 16.43 -11.70 9.82
C SER A 14 15.10 -11.32 9.22
N GLY A 15 14.21 -12.31 9.13
CA GLY A 15 12.88 -12.16 8.59
C GLY A 15 12.13 -10.99 9.21
N VAL A 16 11.54 -10.18 8.34
CA VAL A 16 10.32 -9.44 8.64
C VAL A 16 9.29 -9.76 7.56
N ALA A 17 9.09 -11.05 7.28
CA ALA A 17 7.89 -11.50 6.59
C ALA A 17 6.70 -11.48 7.56
N ASN A 18 6.46 -10.36 8.26
CA ASN A 18 5.19 -10.08 8.98
C ASN A 18 5.04 -8.65 9.55
N THR A 19 5.55 -7.59 8.91
CA THR A 19 5.37 -6.20 9.44
C THR A 19 4.27 -5.39 8.76
N PHE A 20 3.81 -5.79 7.57
CA PHE A 20 2.81 -5.00 6.85
C PHE A 20 1.41 -5.07 7.48
N SER A 21 1.03 -6.20 8.11
CA SER A 21 -0.28 -6.35 8.76
C SER A 21 -0.39 -5.56 10.06
N ASP A 22 0.70 -5.52 10.82
CA ASP A 22 0.71 -4.97 12.18
C ASP A 22 0.65 -3.44 12.13
N SER A 23 1.14 -2.83 11.05
CA SER A 23 1.15 -1.39 10.80
C SER A 23 -0.10 -0.83 10.08
N LEU A 24 -1.08 -1.67 9.68
CA LEU A 24 -2.28 -1.15 9.01
C LEU A 24 -3.09 -0.23 9.95
N PRO A 25 -3.58 0.91 9.45
CA PRO A 25 -4.43 1.83 10.20
C PRO A 25 -5.79 1.19 10.53
N SER A 26 -6.46 1.66 11.59
CA SER A 26 -7.85 1.26 11.86
C SER A 26 -8.82 1.91 10.87
N VAL A 27 -9.98 1.28 10.68
CA VAL A 27 -11.05 1.81 9.83
C VAL A 27 -11.49 3.20 10.30
N GLU A 28 -11.68 3.44 11.60
CA GLU A 28 -12.10 4.76 12.10
C GLU A 28 -11.07 5.86 11.85
N ASN A 29 -9.77 5.50 11.83
CA ASN A 29 -8.72 6.45 11.49
C ASN A 29 -8.77 6.80 10.00
N VAL A 30 -8.86 5.79 9.13
CA VAL A 30 -8.92 6.00 7.68
C VAL A 30 -10.17 6.79 7.30
N MET A 31 -11.32 6.59 7.93
CA MET A 31 -12.53 7.38 7.65
C MET A 31 -12.32 8.89 7.81
N LYS A 32 -11.37 9.33 8.64
CA LYS A 32 -11.07 10.75 8.89
C LYS A 32 -10.09 11.37 7.90
N TRP A 33 -9.37 10.54 7.13
CA TRP A 33 -8.33 10.98 6.21
C TRP A 33 -8.86 11.93 5.15
N LYS A 34 -8.15 13.04 4.94
CA LYS A 34 -8.31 13.84 3.72
C LYS A 34 -7.56 13.18 2.57
N ARG A 35 -7.68 13.80 1.40
CA ARG A 35 -7.06 13.30 0.16
C ARG A 35 -5.55 13.13 0.32
N LYS A 36 -4.89 14.07 0.99
CA LYS A 36 -3.44 14.02 1.18
C LYS A 36 -3.00 12.77 1.94
N GLU A 37 -3.68 12.40 3.02
CA GLU A 37 -3.35 11.25 3.84
C GLU A 37 -3.56 9.92 3.09
N VAL A 38 -4.57 9.84 2.20
CA VAL A 38 -4.72 8.70 1.30
C VAL A 38 -3.52 8.58 0.36
N LEU A 39 -3.07 9.69 -0.23
CA LEU A 39 -1.95 9.70 -1.18
C LEU A 39 -0.62 9.41 -0.48
N ASP A 40 -0.38 10.02 0.67
CA ASP A 40 0.83 9.78 1.48
C ASP A 40 0.90 8.29 1.87
N PHE A 41 -0.21 7.69 2.30
CA PHE A 41 -0.27 6.27 2.63
C PHE A 41 0.00 5.36 1.42
N LEU A 42 -0.57 5.64 0.25
CA LEU A 42 -0.29 4.87 -0.96
C LEU A 42 1.17 5.03 -1.41
N GLN A 43 1.72 6.23 -1.31
CA GLN A 43 3.12 6.52 -1.67
C GLN A 43 4.11 5.79 -0.74
N GLU A 44 3.83 5.75 0.56
CA GLU A 44 4.64 5.03 1.55
C GLU A 44 4.65 3.52 1.31
N ASN A 45 3.58 2.97 0.74
CA ASN A 45 3.41 1.53 0.53
C ASN A 45 3.60 1.08 -0.93
N LYS A 46 3.94 1.99 -1.85
CA LYS A 46 3.93 1.73 -3.30
C LYS A 46 4.82 0.56 -3.73
N GLU A 47 5.97 0.37 -3.09
CA GLU A 47 6.91 -0.71 -3.41
C GLU A 47 6.34 -2.07 -3.02
N VAL A 48 5.64 -2.15 -1.88
CA VAL A 48 4.96 -3.37 -1.41
C VAL A 48 3.75 -3.68 -2.28
N LEU A 49 3.03 -2.64 -2.72
CA LEU A 49 1.87 -2.76 -3.59
C LEU A 49 2.27 -2.99 -5.06
N ASN A 50 3.54 -2.80 -5.41
CA ASN A 50 4.04 -2.82 -6.78
C ASN A 50 3.20 -1.91 -7.71
N ILE A 51 2.98 -0.66 -7.29
CA ILE A 51 2.25 0.37 -8.05
C ILE A 51 3.16 1.55 -8.37
N GLU A 52 2.84 2.24 -9.45
CA GLU A 52 3.61 3.38 -9.93
C GLU A 52 3.03 4.72 -9.44
N PRO A 53 3.82 5.82 -9.46
CA PRO A 53 3.31 7.16 -9.15
C PRO A 53 2.14 7.59 -10.06
N SER A 54 2.08 7.09 -11.29
CA SER A 54 0.99 7.31 -12.26
C SER A 54 -0.33 6.69 -11.77
N ASP A 55 -0.29 5.51 -11.17
CA ASP A 55 -1.46 4.86 -10.58
C ASP A 55 -2.00 5.66 -9.40
N ILE A 56 -1.12 6.18 -8.55
CA ILE A 56 -1.48 7.02 -7.40
C ILE A 56 -2.09 8.35 -7.88
N LYS A 57 -1.55 8.93 -8.96
CA LYS A 57 -2.10 10.15 -9.57
C LYS A 57 -3.55 9.97 -10.04
N ILE A 58 -3.93 8.79 -10.53
CA ILE A 58 -5.32 8.49 -10.90
C ILE A 58 -6.24 8.58 -9.68
N ILE A 59 -5.80 8.10 -8.51
CA ILE A 59 -6.54 8.23 -7.24
C ILE A 59 -6.66 9.70 -6.80
N GLU A 60 -5.58 10.48 -6.97
CA GLU A 60 -5.54 11.92 -6.70
C GLU A 60 -6.51 12.70 -7.60
N ASP A 61 -6.47 12.47 -8.91
CA ASP A 61 -7.28 13.14 -9.93
C ASP A 61 -8.79 12.87 -9.69
N ASN A 62 -9.11 11.69 -9.17
CA ASN A 62 -10.47 11.29 -8.76
C ASN A 62 -10.87 11.78 -7.36
N ARG A 63 -10.02 12.56 -6.69
CA ARG A 63 -10.29 13.23 -5.40
C ARG A 63 -10.71 12.27 -4.28
N VAL A 64 -10.10 11.09 -4.22
CA VAL A 64 -10.44 10.06 -3.24
C VAL A 64 -9.97 10.47 -1.83
N ALA A 65 -10.92 10.55 -0.89
CA ALA A 65 -10.66 10.72 0.54
C ALA A 65 -10.95 9.41 1.30
N GLY A 66 -10.62 9.37 2.59
CA GLY A 66 -10.63 8.16 3.41
C GLY A 66 -11.89 7.29 3.32
N LEU A 67 -13.08 7.89 3.46
CA LEU A 67 -14.33 7.14 3.36
C LEU A 67 -14.53 6.49 1.98
N VAL A 68 -14.16 7.17 0.89
CA VAL A 68 -14.24 6.64 -0.47
C VAL A 68 -13.18 5.57 -0.70
N PHE A 69 -11.98 5.78 -0.15
CA PHE A 69 -10.86 4.84 -0.20
C PHE A 69 -11.24 3.48 0.39
N LEU A 70 -11.85 3.46 1.57
CA LEU A 70 -12.32 2.23 2.23
C LEU A 70 -13.39 1.46 1.42
N GLY A 71 -14.05 2.15 0.49
CA GLY A 71 -15.06 1.57 -0.41
C GLY A 71 -14.53 1.21 -1.79
N LEU A 72 -13.22 1.31 -2.05
CA LEU A 72 -12.62 0.90 -3.31
C LEU A 72 -12.61 -0.61 -3.42
N THR A 73 -13.01 -1.09 -4.59
CA THR A 73 -12.94 -2.50 -4.98
C THR A 73 -12.18 -2.59 -6.29
N GLU A 74 -11.63 -3.76 -6.60
CA GLU A 74 -10.94 -3.98 -7.87
C GLU A 74 -11.85 -3.61 -9.04
N GLN A 75 -13.13 -4.01 -8.98
CA GLN A 75 -14.13 -3.67 -9.99
C GLN A 75 -14.30 -2.15 -10.16
N LYS A 76 -14.32 -1.37 -9.07
CA LYS A 76 -14.40 0.10 -9.19
C LYS A 76 -13.13 0.67 -9.83
N LEU A 77 -11.97 0.13 -9.47
CA LEU A 77 -10.67 0.64 -9.90
C LEU A 77 -10.37 0.35 -11.37
N VAL A 78 -10.79 -0.80 -11.92
CA VAL A 78 -10.58 -1.11 -13.35
C VAL A 78 -11.58 -0.40 -14.29
N ASN A 79 -12.71 0.07 -13.75
CA ASN A 79 -13.75 0.74 -14.53
C ASN A 79 -13.63 2.28 -14.44
N PRO A 80 -14.32 3.01 -15.34
CA PRO A 80 -14.45 4.46 -15.19
C PRO A 80 -15.00 4.83 -13.80
N PRO A 81 -14.47 5.90 -13.17
CA PRO A 81 -13.55 6.89 -13.73
C PRO A 81 -12.05 6.56 -13.60
N TYR A 82 -11.68 5.47 -12.92
CA TYR A 82 -10.28 5.19 -12.55
C TYR A 82 -9.50 4.56 -13.70
N ASN A 83 -10.09 3.56 -14.38
CA ASN A 83 -9.46 2.86 -15.51
C ASN A 83 -8.03 2.35 -15.19
N LEU A 84 -7.78 1.93 -13.95
CA LEU A 84 -6.50 1.33 -13.58
C LEU A 84 -6.31 -0.03 -14.24
N LEU A 85 -5.05 -0.37 -14.50
CA LEU A 85 -4.70 -1.73 -14.91
C LEU A 85 -5.01 -2.72 -13.78
N GLY A 86 -5.32 -3.96 -14.14
CA GLY A 86 -5.76 -4.99 -13.19
C GLY A 86 -4.76 -5.25 -12.05
N GLY A 87 -3.45 -5.17 -12.31
CA GLY A 87 -2.42 -5.35 -11.28
C GLY A 87 -2.53 -4.31 -10.16
N PRO A 88 -2.31 -3.01 -10.44
CA PRO A 88 -2.49 -1.93 -9.47
C PRO A 88 -3.88 -1.91 -8.82
N ALA A 89 -4.94 -2.15 -9.60
CA ALA A 89 -6.31 -2.20 -9.09
C ALA A 89 -6.49 -3.30 -8.04
N GLY A 90 -6.00 -4.52 -8.32
CA GLY A 90 -6.08 -5.66 -7.41
C GLY A 90 -5.24 -5.45 -6.14
N ALA A 91 -4.04 -4.86 -6.27
CA ALA A 91 -3.16 -4.57 -5.12
C ALA A 91 -3.82 -3.57 -4.15
N ILE A 92 -4.35 -2.46 -4.66
CA ILE A 92 -5.04 -1.45 -3.84
C ILE A 92 -6.32 -2.02 -3.23
N ALA A 93 -7.12 -2.78 -3.99
CA ALA A 93 -8.34 -3.39 -3.47
C ALA A 93 -8.06 -4.39 -2.34
N ASN A 94 -7.01 -5.21 -2.47
CA ASN A 94 -6.60 -6.12 -1.41
C ASN A 94 -6.11 -5.40 -0.16
N LEU A 95 -5.39 -4.28 -0.31
CA LEU A 95 -5.00 -3.43 0.81
C LEU A 95 -6.23 -2.91 1.58
N VAL A 96 -7.19 -2.35 0.85
CA VAL A 96 -8.44 -1.83 1.42
C VAL A 96 -9.21 -2.93 2.14
N LYS A 97 -9.31 -4.11 1.53
CA LYS A 97 -9.95 -5.28 2.16
C LYS A 97 -9.29 -5.62 3.49
N ARG A 98 -7.96 -5.70 3.54
CA ARG A 98 -7.22 -6.01 4.78
C ARG A 98 -7.42 -4.96 5.88
N ILE A 99 -7.53 -3.68 5.52
CA ILE A 99 -7.85 -2.61 6.49
C ILE A 99 -9.25 -2.82 7.08
N ASN A 100 -10.24 -3.13 6.23
CA ASN A 100 -11.62 -3.38 6.66
C ASN A 100 -11.73 -4.63 7.53
N ASP A 101 -11.02 -5.71 7.18
CA ASP A 101 -11.03 -6.97 7.93
C ASP A 101 -10.36 -6.85 9.31
N LYS A 102 -9.40 -5.92 9.50
CA LYS A 102 -8.75 -5.63 10.80
C LYS A 102 -9.67 -4.83 11.74
N GLY A 103 -10.68 -4.16 11.21
CA GLY A 103 -11.63 -3.34 11.97
C GLY A 103 -12.88 -4.09 12.47
N GLN A 104 -13.02 -5.38 12.14
CA GLN A 104 -14.07 -6.29 12.65
C GLN A 104 -13.60 -7.02 13.91
#